data_AF-A0A6G3TGK8-F1
#
_entry.id   AF-A0A6G3TGK8-F1
#
_cell.length_a   1.000
_cell.length_b   1.000
_cell.length_c   1.000
_cell.angle_alpha   90.00
_cell.angle_beta   90.00
_cell.angle_gamma   90.00
#
_symmetry.space_group_name_H-M   'P 1'
#
loop_
_entity.id
_entity.type
_entity.pdbx_description
1 polymer ?
#
loop_
_entity_poly.entity_id
_entity_poly.type
_entity_poly.pdbx_seq_one_letter_code
_entity_poly.pdbx_strand_id
1 'polypeptide(L)'
;LYTDGLVESRDRPIDVGMDQLRHHAGVLARRVDRWSVDDFCDELLARIAPRGDDVALLALRLPAAGMGAPGDTEPPPPPQSGQSEATPDRAAPGSLRQEAEVRDPTHVDPEE
;
A
#
# COMPACT_ATOMS: atom_id res chain seq x y z
N LEU A 1 4.73 -0.50 5.65
CA LEU A 1 4.61 -1.95 5.88
C LEU A 1 4.66 -2.64 4.53
N TYR A 2 5.28 -3.81 4.45
CA TYR A 2 5.40 -4.55 3.18
C TYR A 2 5.47 -6.06 3.44
N THR A 3 5.13 -6.86 2.43
CA THR A 3 5.40 -8.31 2.41
C THR A 3 6.83 -8.60 1.98
N ASP A 4 7.37 -9.74 2.40
CA ASP A 4 8.71 -10.23 2.08
C ASP A 4 9.03 -10.25 0.59
N GLY A 5 8.04 -10.54 -0.27
CA GLY A 5 8.17 -10.48 -1.73
C GLY A 5 8.69 -9.13 -2.29
N LEU A 6 8.63 -8.04 -1.53
CA LEU A 6 9.20 -6.75 -1.94
C LEU A 6 10.73 -6.73 -1.90
N VAL A 7 11.34 -7.48 -0.98
CA VAL A 7 12.80 -7.43 -0.71
C VAL A 7 13.49 -8.77 -0.96
N GLU A 8 12.76 -9.87 -0.89
CA GLU A 8 13.28 -11.21 -1.13
C GLU A 8 13.13 -11.60 -2.61
N SER A 9 14.16 -12.25 -3.15
CA SER A 9 14.05 -12.96 -4.42
C SER A 9 14.96 -14.19 -4.41
N ARG A 10 14.62 -15.21 -5.21
CA ARG A 10 15.36 -16.48 -5.25
C ARG A 10 16.84 -16.33 -5.62
N ASP A 11 17.14 -15.29 -6.39
CA ASP A 11 18.46 -15.06 -6.98
C ASP A 11 19.22 -13.92 -6.29
N ARG A 12 18.68 -13.34 -5.20
CA ARG A 12 19.23 -12.15 -4.56
C ARG A 12 19.26 -12.28 -3.04
N PRO A 13 20.40 -11.97 -2.40
CA PRO A 13 20.47 -11.86 -0.95
C PRO A 13 19.53 -10.79 -0.40
N ILE A 14 18.89 -11.07 0.74
CA ILE A 14 17.92 -10.18 1.39
C ILE A 14 18.48 -8.77 1.67
N ASP A 15 19.76 -8.68 2.06
CA ASP A 15 20.42 -7.41 2.37
C ASP A 15 20.42 -6.45 1.17
N VAL A 16 20.58 -6.99 -0.03
CA VAL A 16 20.58 -6.21 -1.28
C VAL A 16 19.18 -5.66 -1.58
N GLY A 17 18.12 -6.44 -1.30
CA GLY A 17 16.74 -5.99 -1.43
C GLY A 17 16.39 -4.91 -0.41
N MET A 18 16.82 -5.10 0.85
CA MET A 18 16.65 -4.12 1.92
C MET A 18 17.38 -2.81 1.64
N ASP A 19 18.61 -2.87 1.12
CA ASP A 19 19.38 -1.68 0.75
C ASP A 19 18.71 -0.90 -0.40
N GLN A 20 18.17 -1.60 -1.40
CA GLN A 20 17.43 -0.97 -2.49
C GLN A 20 16.14 -0.31 -2.01
N LEU A 21 15.37 -1.01 -1.17
CA LEU A 21 14.17 -0.46 -0.57
C LEU A 21 14.50 0.81 0.23
N ARG A 22 15.50 0.75 1.12
CA ARG A 22 15.94 1.91 1.92
C ARG A 22 16.36 3.08 1.03
N HIS A 23 17.18 2.80 0.01
CA HIS A 23 17.70 3.84 -0.88
C HIS A 23 16.57 4.52 -1.66
N HIS A 24 15.73 3.75 -2.35
CA HIS A 24 14.67 4.31 -3.19
C HIS A 24 13.58 4.99 -2.35
N ALA A 25 13.13 4.37 -1.26
CA ALA A 25 12.17 4.98 -0.35
C ALA A 25 12.71 6.29 0.23
N GLY A 26 13.99 6.34 0.63
CA GLY A 26 14.60 7.56 1.16
C GLY A 26 14.71 8.70 0.13
N VAL A 27 15.00 8.38 -1.14
CA VAL A 27 15.01 9.38 -2.22
C VAL A 27 13.60 9.91 -2.49
N LEU A 28 12.61 9.04 -2.49
CA LEU A 28 11.20 9.39 -2.74
C LEU A 28 10.57 10.15 -1.59
N ALA A 29 10.90 9.77 -0.35
CA ALA A 29 10.43 10.44 0.87
C ALA A 29 10.91 11.89 1.00
N ARG A 30 11.90 12.33 0.20
CA ARG A 30 12.31 13.74 0.13
C ARG A 30 11.48 14.56 -0.87
N ARG A 31 10.55 13.93 -1.58
CA ARG A 31 9.71 14.54 -2.63
C ARG A 31 8.22 14.56 -2.26
N VAL A 32 7.85 14.12 -1.06
CA VAL A 32 6.43 13.95 -0.63
C VAL A 32 5.63 15.24 -0.54
N ASP A 33 6.28 16.42 -0.51
CA ASP A 33 5.58 17.70 -0.60
C ASP A 33 4.94 17.93 -1.99
N ARG A 34 5.42 17.22 -3.01
CA ARG A 34 4.90 17.29 -4.38
C ARG A 34 4.08 16.07 -4.79
N TRP A 35 4.23 14.96 -4.08
CA TRP A 35 3.71 13.65 -4.49
C TRP A 35 2.67 13.13 -3.49
N SER A 36 1.63 12.49 -4.02
CA SER A 36 0.67 11.75 -3.20
C SER A 36 1.31 10.48 -2.63
N VAL A 37 0.63 9.84 -1.67
CA VAL A 37 1.05 8.53 -1.16
C VAL A 37 0.99 7.47 -2.27
N ASP A 38 0.02 7.58 -3.19
CA ASP A 38 -0.13 6.68 -4.32
C ASP A 38 1.04 6.83 -5.30
N ASP A 39 1.41 8.06 -5.66
CA ASP A 39 2.59 8.32 -6.52
C ASP A 39 3.89 7.77 -5.90
N PHE A 40 4.01 7.88 -4.57
CA PHE A 40 5.14 7.31 -3.84
C PHE A 40 5.17 5.79 -3.97
N CYS A 41 4.03 5.11 -3.78
CA CYS A 41 3.92 3.66 -3.89
C CYS A 41 4.23 3.18 -5.31
N ASP A 42 3.61 3.81 -6.32
CA ASP A 42 3.79 3.45 -7.73
C ASP A 42 5.25 3.59 -8.15
N GLU A 43 5.88 4.72 -7.84
CA GLU A 43 7.28 4.96 -8.20
C GLU A 43 8.24 4.07 -7.41
N LEU A 44 7.95 3.77 -6.13
CA LEU A 44 8.78 2.87 -5.33
C LEU A 44 8.77 1.45 -5.92
N LEU A 45 7.58 0.94 -6.27
CA LEU A 45 7.42 -0.37 -6.90
C LEU A 45 8.06 -0.42 -8.28
N ALA A 46 7.93 0.65 -9.08
CA ALA A 46 8.55 0.75 -10.39
C ALA A 46 10.09 0.71 -10.32
N ARG A 47 10.69 1.33 -9.29
CA ARG A 47 12.16 1.35 -9.10
C ARG A 47 12.72 0.04 -8.58
N ILE A 48 12.04 -0.58 -7.60
CA ILE A 48 12.48 -1.85 -7.03
C ILE A 48 12.26 -2.99 -8.03
N ALA A 49 11.15 -2.93 -8.79
CA ALA A 49 10.73 -3.96 -9.74
C ALA A 49 10.83 -5.38 -9.16
N PRO A 50 10.16 -5.65 -8.01
CA PRO A 50 10.26 -6.92 -7.31
C PRO A 50 9.84 -8.08 -8.22
N ARG A 51 10.51 -9.23 -8.05
CA ARG A 51 10.27 -10.44 -8.84
C ARG A 51 10.29 -11.65 -7.92
N GLY A 52 9.26 -12.47 -7.99
CA GLY A 52 9.23 -13.74 -7.28
C GLY A 52 7.87 -14.02 -6.65
N ASP A 53 7.64 -13.43 -5.49
CA ASP A 53 6.47 -13.68 -4.63
C ASP A 53 5.46 -12.52 -4.67
N ASP A 54 4.33 -12.70 -4.00
CA ASP A 54 3.28 -11.70 -3.89
C ASP A 54 3.75 -10.45 -3.13
N VAL A 55 3.53 -9.29 -3.72
CA VAL A 55 3.95 -8.00 -3.18
C VAL A 55 2.74 -7.20 -2.73
N ALA A 56 2.71 -6.85 -1.45
CA ALA A 56 1.83 -5.83 -0.91
C ALA A 56 2.66 -4.74 -0.21
N LEU A 57 2.30 -3.47 -0.47
CA LEU A 57 2.91 -2.30 0.13
C LEU A 57 1.82 -1.42 0.74
N LEU A 58 1.97 -1.09 2.01
CA LEU A 58 1.14 -0.12 2.71
C LEU A 58 2.00 1.04 3.19
N ALA A 59 1.72 2.24 2.65
CA ALA A 59 2.38 3.48 3.01
C ALA A 59 1.40 4.42 3.72
N LEU A 60 1.89 5.11 4.74
CA LEU A 60 1.14 6.14 5.47
C LEU A 60 1.99 7.41 5.54
N ARG A 61 1.39 8.56 5.22
CA ARG A 61 2.00 9.87 5.47
C ARG A 61 1.39 10.44 6.75
N LEU A 62 2.20 10.49 7.80
CA LEU A 62 1.78 11.09 9.06
C LEU A 62 1.75 12.61 8.92
N PRO A 63 0.76 13.28 9.55
CA PRO A 63 0.77 14.74 9.65
C PRO A 63 1.94 15.22 10.52
N ALA A 64 2.20 16.53 10.49
CA ALA A 64 3.16 17.14 11.40
C ALA A 64 2.81 16.82 12.86
N ALA A 65 3.84 16.61 13.68
CA ALA A 65 3.65 16.30 15.09
C ALA A 65 2.87 17.43 15.79
N GLY A 66 1.78 17.07 16.48
CA GLY A 66 0.89 18.02 17.15
C GLY A 66 -0.35 18.43 16.35
N MET A 67 -0.44 18.06 15.06
CA MET A 67 -1.64 18.32 14.26
C MET A 67 -2.85 17.56 14.86
N GLY A 68 -3.93 18.28 15.14
CA GLY A 68 -5.15 17.78 15.80
C GLY A 68 -5.07 17.66 17.34
N ALA A 69 -3.97 18.04 17.97
CA ALA A 69 -3.84 18.04 19.43
C ALA A 69 -4.55 19.27 20.08
N PRO A 70 -4.89 19.21 21.39
CA PRO A 70 -5.42 20.38 22.09
C PRO A 70 -4.44 21.56 22.01
N GLY A 71 -4.83 22.64 21.33
CA GLY A 71 -3.99 23.82 21.08
C GLY A 71 -3.49 23.96 19.63
N ASP A 72 -3.77 22.99 18.76
CA ASP A 72 -3.59 23.16 17.32
C ASP A 72 -4.64 24.14 16.76
N THR A 73 -4.16 25.19 16.09
CA THR A 73 -4.99 26.22 15.45
C THR A 73 -4.96 26.13 13.92
N GLU A 74 -4.23 25.16 13.35
CA GLU A 74 -4.25 24.96 11.91
C GLU A 74 -5.65 24.48 11.44
N PRO A 75 -6.11 24.91 10.26
CA PRO A 75 -7.32 24.37 9.67
C PRO A 75 -7.21 22.85 9.54
N PRO A 76 -8.27 22.08 9.83
CA PRO A 76 -8.23 20.63 9.67
C PRO A 76 -7.83 20.28 8.22
N PRO A 77 -7.06 19.21 8.01
CA PRO A 77 -6.70 18.79 6.67
C PRO A 77 -7.97 18.58 5.84
N PRO A 78 -7.94 18.88 4.53
CA PRO A 78 -9.08 18.63 3.66
C PRO A 78 -9.52 17.17 3.79
N PRO A 79 -10.83 16.89 3.68
CA PRO A 79 -11.35 15.53 3.84
C PRO A 79 -10.58 14.59 2.92
N GLN A 80 -9.86 13.65 3.52
CA GLN A 80 -9.17 12.62 2.78
C GLN A 80 -10.21 11.57 2.39
N SER A 81 -10.41 11.39 1.09
CA SER A 81 -11.18 10.24 0.59
C SER A 81 -10.42 8.98 0.98
N GLY A 82 -10.83 8.33 2.08
CA GLY A 82 -10.26 7.06 2.54
C GLY A 82 -10.51 5.89 1.59
N GLN A 83 -11.17 6.16 0.47
CA GLN A 83 -11.40 5.25 -0.63
C GLN A 83 -10.71 5.85 -1.85
N SER A 84 -9.59 5.24 -2.25
CA SER A 84 -9.29 5.20 -3.67
C SER A 84 -10.32 4.26 -4.26
N GLU A 85 -11.26 4.75 -5.06
CA GLU A 85 -12.11 3.85 -5.84
C GLU A 85 -11.16 2.98 -6.66
N ALA A 86 -11.10 1.70 -6.32
CA ALA A 86 -10.60 0.73 -7.27
C ALA A 86 -11.45 0.95 -8.51
N THR A 87 -10.86 1.50 -9.58
CA THR A 87 -11.54 1.65 -10.87
C THR A 87 -12.32 0.35 -11.09
N PRO A 88 -13.65 0.38 -11.26
CA PRO A 88 -14.47 -0.82 -11.17
C PRO A 88 -14.02 -1.92 -12.15
N ASP A 89 -13.32 -1.54 -13.23
CA ASP A 89 -12.75 -2.44 -14.24
C ASP A 89 -11.23 -2.69 -14.13
N ARG A 90 -10.55 -2.21 -13.08
CA ARG A 90 -9.13 -2.50 -12.84
C ARG A 90 -8.97 -3.88 -12.22
N ALA A 91 -9.02 -4.90 -13.07
CA ALA A 91 -8.55 -6.23 -12.73
C ALA A 91 -7.01 -6.27 -12.76
N ALA A 92 -6.38 -7.02 -11.86
CA ALA A 92 -4.95 -7.29 -11.99
C ALA A 92 -4.71 -8.06 -13.30
N PRO A 93 -3.63 -7.78 -14.06
CA PRO A 93 -3.33 -8.54 -15.27
C PRO A 93 -3.28 -10.05 -14.97
N GLY A 94 -4.21 -10.83 -15.54
CA GLY A 94 -4.34 -12.27 -15.31
C GLY A 94 -5.46 -12.70 -14.34
N SER A 95 -6.18 -11.78 -13.70
CA SER A 95 -7.32 -12.15 -12.84
C SER A 95 -8.55 -12.55 -13.68
N LEU A 96 -9.08 -13.76 -13.45
CA LEU A 96 -10.40 -14.14 -13.91
C LEU A 96 -11.43 -13.64 -12.88
N ARG A 97 -12.43 -12.86 -13.32
CA ARG A 97 -13.61 -12.54 -12.49
C ARG A 97 -14.37 -13.85 -12.28
N GLN A 98 -14.36 -14.38 -11.07
CA GLN A 98 -15.20 -15.50 -10.69
C GLN A 98 -16.13 -15.04 -9.57
N GLU A 99 -17.43 -14.98 -9.86
CA GLU A 99 -18.48 -14.73 -8.88
C GLU A 99 -18.55 -15.90 -7.89
N ALA A 100 -17.62 -15.95 -6.94
CA ALA A 100 -17.76 -16.82 -5.79
C ALA A 100 -18.69 -16.10 -4.81
N GLU A 101 -19.93 -16.60 -4.70
CA GLU A 101 -20.82 -16.26 -3.59
C GLU A 101 -20.08 -16.54 -2.28
N VAL A 102 -19.66 -15.48 -1.59
CA VAL A 102 -19.01 -15.59 -0.27
C VAL A 102 -20.13 -15.92 0.72
N ARG A 103 -20.33 -17.21 1.01
CA ARG A 103 -21.22 -17.63 2.08
C ARG A 103 -20.59 -17.34 3.43
N ASP A 104 -21.36 -16.71 4.31
CA ASP A 104 -20.98 -16.47 5.70
C ASP A 104 -20.89 -17.82 6.44
N PRO A 105 -19.69 -18.23 6.90
CA PRO A 105 -19.51 -19.51 7.59
C PRO A 105 -20.12 -19.53 9.00
N THR A 106 -20.64 -18.40 9.50
CA THR A 106 -21.28 -18.30 10.80
C THR A 106 -22.81 -18.40 10.76
N HIS A 107 -23.42 -18.48 9.56
CA HIS A 107 -24.84 -18.73 9.44
C HIS A 107 -25.13 -20.23 9.57
N VAL A 108 -25.51 -20.67 10.78
CA VAL A 108 -26.22 -21.95 10.96
C VAL A 108 -27.67 -21.75 10.57
N ASP A 109 -28.14 -22.48 9.54
CA ASP A 109 -29.55 -22.53 9.20
C ASP A 109 -30.34 -23.08 10.40
N PRO A 110 -31.41 -22.43 10.87
CA PRO A 110 -32.13 -22.83 12.08
C PRO A 110 -33.03 -24.06 11.89
N GLU A 111 -32.97 -24.78 10.77
CA GLU A 111 -33.74 -26.02 10.54
C GLU A 111 -32.85 -27.17 10.03
N GLU A 112 -32.06 -27.77 10.93
CA GLU A 112 -31.65 -29.18 10.88
C GLU A 112 -31.61 -29.78 12.30
#